data_AF-A0A5C6V2Z2-F1
#
_entry.id   AF-A0A5C6V2Z2-F1
#
_cell.length_a   1.000
_cell.length_b   1.000
_cell.length_c   1.000
_cell.angle_alpha   90.00
_cell.angle_beta   90.00
_cell.angle_gamma   90.00
#
_symmetry.space_group_name_H-M   'P 1'
#
loop_
_entity.id
_entity.type
_entity.pdbx_description
1 polymer ?
#
loop_
_entity_poly.entity_id
_entity_poly.type
_entity_poly.pdbx_seq_one_letter_code
_entity_poly.pdbx_strand_id
1 'polypeptide(L)'
;MRSTPDPTVDYDDVDDIIATAERLREKARNELTLDEMREVGAEVGIPAEYIDRAHQKLQEVRRAETIAAIRQKNRRRRLLSIAGGILLVIVVAGAVSYRTTTSRLSELYAEVERHQAEVANVKARQQAVEAHYRDLPDSIDKQAELIGAENRVRVATQRFHEAAARYNSAVRLPPASLITGGNLPKTVKLSHGPARTD
;
A
#
# COMPACT_ATOMS: atom_id res chain seq x y z
N MET A 1 29.95 0.10 -47.24
CA MET A 1 28.51 0.05 -47.54
C MET A 1 27.88 -0.96 -46.58
N ARG A 2 27.01 -0.53 -45.65
CA ARG A 2 26.30 -1.44 -44.73
C ARG A 2 24.90 -1.65 -45.30
N SER A 3 24.61 -2.85 -45.77
CA SER A 3 23.27 -3.25 -46.19
C SER A 3 22.39 -3.38 -44.95
N THR A 4 21.34 -2.56 -44.84
CA THR A 4 20.27 -2.81 -43.87
C THR A 4 19.57 -4.12 -44.24
N PRO A 5 19.33 -5.04 -43.29
CA PRO A 5 18.60 -6.26 -43.57
C PRO A 5 17.17 -5.92 -43.97
N ASP A 6 16.67 -6.60 -45.00
CA ASP A 6 15.31 -6.42 -45.51
C ASP A 6 14.30 -6.75 -44.39
N PRO A 7 13.31 -5.89 -44.11
CA PRO A 7 12.32 -6.17 -43.08
C PRO A 7 11.50 -7.40 -43.47
N THR A 8 11.63 -8.47 -42.69
CA THR A 8 10.84 -9.69 -42.87
C THR A 8 9.40 -9.41 -42.43
N VAL A 9 8.47 -9.46 -43.39
CA VAL A 9 7.03 -9.28 -43.17
C VAL A 9 6.37 -10.65 -42.92
N ASP A 10 5.50 -10.73 -41.92
CA ASP A 10 4.75 -11.94 -41.60
C ASP A 10 3.75 -12.28 -42.73
N TYR A 11 3.60 -13.56 -43.07
CA TYR A 11 2.67 -13.99 -44.11
C TYR A 11 1.21 -13.67 -43.74
N ASP A 12 0.88 -13.68 -42.45
CA ASP A 12 -0.47 -13.36 -41.96
C ASP A 12 -0.80 -11.85 -42.11
N ASP A 13 0.21 -10.97 -42.23
CA ASP A 13 0.04 -9.53 -42.41
C ASP A 13 -0.08 -9.12 -43.90
N VAL A 14 0.18 -10.04 -44.84
CA VAL A 14 0.22 -9.72 -46.28
C VAL A 14 -1.14 -9.27 -46.80
N ASP A 15 -2.22 -9.94 -46.40
CA ASP A 15 -3.58 -9.60 -46.83
C ASP A 15 -4.02 -8.22 -46.27
N ASP A 16 -3.64 -7.92 -45.03
CA ASP A 16 -3.90 -6.62 -44.40
C ASP A 16 -3.10 -5.48 -45.05
N ILE A 17 -1.86 -5.77 -45.47
CA ILE A 17 -1.01 -4.83 -46.20
C ILE A 17 -1.58 -4.58 -47.61
N ILE A 18 -2.01 -5.62 -48.33
CA ILE A 18 -2.63 -5.48 -49.66
C ILE A 18 -3.95 -4.70 -49.54
N ALA A 19 -4.81 -5.04 -48.58
CA ALA A 19 -6.07 -4.33 -48.35
C ALA A 19 -5.85 -2.85 -47.95
N THR A 20 -4.79 -2.58 -47.17
CA THR A 20 -4.41 -1.22 -46.81
C THR A 20 -3.82 -0.46 -48.00
N ALA A 21 -3.00 -1.12 -48.82
CA ALA A 21 -2.42 -0.55 -50.02
C ALA A 21 -3.50 -0.23 -51.08
N GLU A 22 -4.50 -1.09 -51.26
CA GLU A 22 -5.63 -0.82 -52.15
C GLU A 22 -6.47 0.36 -51.66
N ARG A 23 -6.79 0.42 -50.36
CA ARG A 23 -7.45 1.59 -49.76
C ARG A 23 -6.65 2.87 -49.96
N LEU A 24 -5.33 2.83 -49.79
CA LEU A 24 -4.45 3.98 -50.02
C LEU A 24 -4.39 4.37 -51.49
N ARG A 25 -4.35 3.39 -52.41
CA ARG A 25 -4.33 3.63 -53.86
C ARG A 25 -5.65 4.22 -54.34
N GLU A 26 -6.77 3.74 -53.82
CA GLU A 26 -8.10 4.25 -54.14
C GLU A 26 -8.31 5.66 -53.57
N LYS A 27 -7.84 5.90 -52.34
CA LYS A 27 -7.81 7.23 -51.75
C LYS A 27 -6.94 8.19 -52.56
N ALA A 28 -5.74 7.76 -52.98
CA ALA A 28 -4.84 8.57 -53.80
C ALA A 28 -5.41 8.85 -55.21
N ARG A 29 -6.21 7.94 -55.78
CA ARG A 29 -6.94 8.20 -57.04
C ARG A 29 -8.04 9.25 -56.89
N ASN A 30 -8.60 9.38 -55.69
CA ASN A 30 -9.68 10.32 -55.38
C ASN A 30 -9.20 11.60 -54.69
N GLU A 31 -7.89 11.73 -54.44
CA GLU A 31 -7.28 12.93 -53.90
C GLU A 31 -6.78 13.80 -55.05
N LEU A 32 -7.34 15.00 -55.19
CA LEU A 32 -6.84 16.00 -56.12
C LEU A 32 -5.54 16.58 -55.59
N THR A 33 -4.54 16.69 -56.46
CA THR A 33 -3.34 17.47 -56.18
C THR A 33 -3.68 18.95 -56.06
N LEU A 34 -2.81 19.72 -55.41
CA LEU A 34 -3.04 21.17 -55.24
C LEU A 34 -3.17 21.89 -56.60
N ASP A 35 -2.47 21.41 -57.62
CA ASP A 35 -2.52 21.97 -58.97
C ASP A 35 -3.83 21.61 -59.68
N GLU A 36 -4.31 20.37 -59.58
CA GLU A 36 -5.62 19.97 -60.11
C GLU A 36 -6.77 20.70 -59.39
N MET A 37 -6.64 20.96 -58.09
CA MET A 37 -7.62 21.77 -57.34
C MET A 37 -7.67 23.23 -57.84
N ARG A 38 -6.52 23.81 -58.23
CA ARG A 38 -6.45 25.16 -58.82
C ARG A 38 -7.09 25.21 -60.20
N GLU A 39 -6.89 24.17 -61.00
CA GLU A 39 -7.51 24.02 -62.33
C GLU A 39 -9.04 23.91 -62.22
N VAL A 40 -9.55 22.99 -61.39
CA VAL A 40 -11.00 22.85 -61.13
C VAL A 40 -11.58 24.12 -60.51
N GLY A 41 -10.84 24.78 -59.62
CA GLY A 41 -11.23 26.07 -59.05
C GLY A 41 -11.39 27.17 -60.10
N ALA A 42 -10.50 27.21 -61.09
CA ALA A 42 -10.57 28.17 -62.18
C ALA A 42 -11.82 27.97 -63.06
N GLU A 43 -12.24 26.72 -63.30
CA GLU A 43 -13.46 26.39 -64.06
C GLU A 43 -14.74 26.92 -63.39
N VAL A 44 -14.78 26.95 -62.05
CA VAL A 44 -15.91 27.48 -61.27
C VAL A 44 -15.72 28.95 -60.85
N GLY A 45 -14.70 29.63 -61.38
CA GLY A 45 -14.44 31.05 -61.14
C GLY A 45 -13.80 31.40 -59.80
N ILE A 46 -13.16 30.43 -59.13
CA ILE A 46 -12.43 30.63 -57.87
C ILE A 46 -10.94 30.91 -58.18
N PRO A 47 -10.39 32.08 -57.79
CA PRO A 47 -8.97 32.38 -58.00
C PRO A 47 -8.04 31.45 -57.21
N ALA A 48 -6.91 31.06 -57.81
CA ALA A 48 -5.93 30.14 -57.21
C ALA A 48 -5.40 30.59 -55.83
N GLU A 49 -5.29 31.89 -55.59
CA GLU A 49 -4.86 32.46 -54.29
C GLU A 49 -5.77 32.02 -53.13
N TYR A 50 -7.08 31.89 -53.37
CA TYR A 50 -8.02 31.44 -52.33
C TYR A 50 -7.86 29.95 -52.03
N ILE A 51 -7.52 29.13 -53.02
CA ILE A 51 -7.27 27.70 -52.84
C ILE A 51 -5.97 27.47 -52.05
N ASP A 52 -4.93 28.25 -52.34
CA ASP A 52 -3.66 28.20 -51.60
C ASP A 52 -3.83 28.61 -50.14
N ARG A 53 -4.57 29.69 -49.90
CA ARG A 53 -4.85 30.18 -48.54
C ARG A 53 -5.75 29.22 -47.76
N ALA A 54 -6.74 28.61 -48.42
CA ALA A 54 -7.58 27.58 -47.83
C ALA A 54 -6.76 26.34 -47.47
N HIS A 55 -5.88 25.87 -48.35
CA HIS A 55 -5.00 24.73 -48.11
C HIS A 55 -4.03 24.98 -46.95
N GLN A 56 -3.37 26.15 -46.89
CA GLN A 56 -2.51 26.53 -45.76
C GLN A 56 -3.27 26.51 -44.43
N LYS A 57 -4.45 27.13 -44.39
CA LYS A 57 -5.27 27.19 -43.18
C LYS A 57 -5.76 25.80 -42.75
N LEU A 58 -6.09 24.92 -43.70
CA LEU A 58 -6.47 23.54 -43.42
C LEU A 58 -5.29 22.73 -42.84
N GLN A 59 -4.07 22.95 -43.34
CA GLN A 59 -2.87 22.31 -42.79
C GLN A 59 -2.58 22.79 -41.36
N GLU A 60 -2.72 24.07 -41.06
CA GLU A 60 -2.55 24.61 -39.71
C GLU A 60 -3.54 23.99 -38.73
N VAL A 61 -4.82 23.89 -39.12
CA VAL A 61 -5.87 23.26 -38.32
C VAL A 61 -5.57 21.77 -38.08
N ARG A 62 -5.21 21.00 -39.12
CA ARG A 62 -4.85 19.57 -38.95
C ARG A 62 -3.62 19.37 -38.08
N ARG A 63 -2.61 20.25 -38.19
CA ARG A 63 -1.43 20.22 -37.31
C ARG A 63 -1.82 20.53 -35.86
N ALA A 64 -2.72 21.49 -35.63
CA ALA A 64 -3.23 21.79 -34.31
C ALA A 64 -4.06 20.63 -33.71
N GLU A 65 -4.92 20.00 -34.52
CA GLU A 65 -5.74 18.84 -34.13
C GLU A 65 -4.89 17.60 -33.80
N THR A 66 -3.86 17.30 -34.59
CA THR A 66 -2.95 16.17 -34.34
C THR A 66 -2.14 16.39 -33.06
N ILE A 67 -1.64 17.61 -32.82
CA ILE A 67 -0.94 17.97 -31.57
C ILE A 67 -1.90 17.86 -30.36
N ALA A 68 -3.15 18.31 -30.50
CA ALA A 68 -4.17 18.19 -29.45
C ALA A 68 -4.53 16.72 -29.16
N ALA A 69 -4.69 15.90 -30.20
CA ALA A 69 -4.98 14.46 -30.08
C ALA A 69 -3.84 13.69 -29.41
N ILE A 70 -2.58 14.03 -29.73
CA ILE A 70 -1.38 13.45 -29.09
C ILE A 70 -1.31 13.88 -27.62
N ARG A 71 -1.58 15.14 -27.30
CA ARG A 71 -1.60 15.64 -25.91
C ARG A 71 -2.65 14.94 -25.06
N GLN A 72 -3.83 14.66 -25.60
CA GLN A 72 -4.91 14.02 -24.84
C GLN A 72 -4.57 12.56 -24.49
N LYS A 73 -4.00 11.80 -25.44
CA LYS A 73 -3.54 10.42 -25.21
C LYS A 73 -2.40 10.36 -24.19
N ASN A 74 -1.42 11.26 -24.29
CA ASN A 74 -0.29 11.33 -23.37
C ASN A 74 -0.72 11.78 -21.96
N ARG A 75 -1.71 12.67 -21.84
CA ARG A 75 -2.24 13.10 -20.54
C ARG A 75 -2.89 11.94 -19.79
N ARG A 76 -3.71 11.12 -20.46
CA ARG A 76 -4.37 9.97 -19.82
C ARG A 76 -3.37 8.89 -19.40
N ARG A 77 -2.39 8.56 -20.25
CA ARG A 77 -1.30 7.63 -19.90
C ARG A 77 -0.44 8.13 -18.74
N ARG A 78 -0.09 9.41 -18.71
CA ARG A 78 0.69 10.01 -17.63
C ARG A 78 -0.09 10.06 -16.31
N LEU A 79 -1.39 10.32 -16.35
CA LEU A 79 -2.24 10.25 -15.16
C LEU A 79 -2.35 8.82 -14.63
N LEU A 80 -2.51 7.83 -15.51
CA LEU A 80 -2.55 6.41 -15.12
C LEU A 80 -1.20 5.95 -14.52
N SER A 81 -0.07 6.36 -15.08
CA SER A 81 1.24 6.00 -14.53
C SER A 81 1.51 6.65 -13.17
N ILE A 82 1.10 7.92 -12.98
CA ILE A 82 1.16 8.59 -11.67
C ILE A 82 0.25 7.89 -10.66
N ALA A 83 -0.99 7.59 -11.04
CA ALA A 83 -1.94 6.90 -10.16
C ALA A 83 -1.44 5.50 -9.78
N GLY A 84 -0.90 4.74 -10.74
CA GLY A 84 -0.27 3.45 -10.48
C GLY A 84 0.94 3.55 -9.55
N GLY A 85 1.78 4.57 -9.73
CA GLY A 85 2.91 4.84 -8.84
C GLY A 85 2.48 5.15 -7.40
N ILE A 86 1.46 6.00 -7.22
CA ILE A 86 0.92 6.33 -5.90
C ILE A 86 0.34 5.07 -5.23
N LEU A 87 -0.43 4.27 -5.96
CA LEU A 87 -1.01 3.03 -5.43
C LEU A 87 0.08 2.06 -4.97
N LEU A 88 1.14 1.90 -5.77
CA LEU A 88 2.28 1.05 -5.41
C LEU A 88 2.96 1.53 -4.11
N VAL A 89 3.18 2.84 -3.96
CA VAL A 89 3.75 3.42 -2.74
C VAL A 89 2.86 3.14 -1.52
N ILE A 90 1.54 3.31 -1.65
CA ILE A 90 0.58 3.03 -0.57
C ILE A 90 0.64 1.55 -0.16
N VAL A 91 0.66 0.63 -1.13
CA VAL A 91 0.73 -0.81 -0.87
C VAL A 91 2.03 -1.19 -0.16
N VAL A 92 3.18 -0.67 -0.63
CA VAL A 92 4.49 -0.93 -0.02
C VAL A 92 4.57 -0.36 1.40
N ALA A 93 4.13 0.88 1.59
CA ALA A 93 4.10 1.51 2.91
C ALA A 93 3.18 0.75 3.88
N GLY A 94 1.99 0.32 3.42
CA GLY A 94 1.08 -0.51 4.18
C GLY A 94 1.70 -1.86 4.59
N ALA A 95 2.41 -2.54 3.68
CA ALA A 95 3.08 -3.80 3.96
C ALA A 95 4.22 -3.66 4.99
N VAL A 96 5.04 -2.61 4.89
CA VAL A 96 6.10 -2.32 5.86
C VAL A 96 5.50 -1.96 7.23
N SER A 97 4.46 -1.12 7.25
CA SER A 97 3.75 -0.75 8.47
C SER A 97 3.13 -1.96 9.16
N TYR A 98 2.51 -2.87 8.39
CA TYR A 98 1.98 -4.13 8.90
C TYR A 98 3.08 -4.98 9.56
N ARG A 99 4.18 -5.27 8.84
CA ARG A 99 5.28 -6.11 9.35
C ARG A 99 5.95 -5.55 10.60
N THR A 100 6.18 -4.25 10.64
CA THR A 100 6.83 -3.59 11.78
C THR A 100 5.91 -3.50 12.99
N THR A 101 4.60 -3.37 12.77
CA THR A 101 3.63 -3.33 13.87
C THR A 101 3.41 -4.72 14.46
N THR A 102 3.28 -5.76 13.63
CA THR A 102 3.10 -7.13 14.13
C THR A 102 4.29 -7.61 14.95
N SER A 103 5.52 -7.32 14.52
CA SER A 103 6.72 -7.70 15.27
C SER A 103 6.77 -7.03 16.65
N ARG A 104 6.54 -5.72 16.72
CA ARG A 104 6.48 -4.97 17.98
C ARG A 104 5.39 -5.48 18.92
N LEU A 105 4.20 -5.75 18.42
CA LEU A 105 3.11 -6.30 19.23
C LEU A 105 3.44 -7.70 19.75
N SER A 106 4.09 -8.53 18.93
CA SER A 106 4.52 -9.86 19.36
C SER A 106 5.56 -9.80 20.48
N GLU A 107 6.48 -8.84 20.42
CA GLU A 107 7.49 -8.63 21.46
C GLU A 107 6.86 -8.15 22.78
N LEU A 108 5.97 -7.15 22.71
CA LEU A 108 5.21 -6.67 23.87
C LEU A 108 4.36 -7.79 24.49
N TYR A 109 3.74 -8.63 23.66
CA TYR A 109 2.95 -9.75 24.15
C TYR A 109 3.83 -10.83 24.80
N ALA A 110 4.98 -11.14 24.23
CA ALA A 110 5.94 -12.06 24.84
C ALA A 110 6.45 -11.54 26.20
N GLU A 111 6.61 -10.22 26.36
CA GLU A 111 6.94 -9.60 27.65
C GLU A 111 5.82 -9.80 28.68
N VAL A 112 4.56 -9.64 28.27
CA VAL A 112 3.39 -9.94 29.12
C VAL A 112 3.39 -11.40 29.58
N GLU A 113 3.61 -12.34 28.66
CA GLU A 113 3.63 -13.77 29.00
C GLU A 113 4.76 -14.12 29.98
N ARG A 114 5.95 -13.53 29.80
CA ARG A 114 7.08 -13.69 30.73
C ARG A 114 6.73 -13.22 32.14
N HIS A 115 6.18 -12.02 32.27
CA HIS A 115 5.82 -11.49 33.59
C HIS A 115 4.62 -12.23 34.21
N GLN A 116 3.70 -12.75 33.39
CA GLN A 116 2.63 -13.61 33.87
C GLN A 116 3.17 -14.90 34.48
N ALA A 117 4.13 -15.54 33.83
CA ALA A 117 4.83 -16.72 34.36
C ALA A 117 5.63 -16.38 35.63
N GLU A 118 6.28 -15.21 35.69
CA GLU A 118 6.96 -14.72 36.89
C GLU A 118 5.99 -14.58 38.07
N VAL A 119 4.82 -13.97 37.87
CA VAL A 119 3.77 -13.87 38.89
C VAL A 119 3.34 -15.24 39.38
N ALA A 120 3.10 -16.20 38.48
CA ALA A 120 2.72 -17.56 38.85
C ALA A 120 3.80 -18.24 39.71
N ASN A 121 5.07 -18.11 39.32
CA ASN A 121 6.20 -18.67 40.06
C ASN A 121 6.37 -18.04 41.45
N VAL A 122 6.21 -16.72 41.56
CA VAL A 122 6.32 -16.04 42.86
C VAL A 122 5.14 -16.39 43.76
N LYS A 123 3.92 -16.52 43.22
CA LYS A 123 2.75 -16.99 43.98
C LYS A 123 2.91 -18.43 44.47
N ALA A 124 3.43 -19.33 43.64
CA ALA A 124 3.73 -20.70 44.07
C ALA A 124 4.76 -20.73 45.21
N ARG A 125 5.79 -19.87 45.14
CA ARG A 125 6.76 -19.72 46.24
C ARG A 125 6.14 -19.11 47.50
N GLN A 126 5.26 -18.13 47.37
CA GLN A 126 4.51 -17.58 48.50
C GLN A 126 3.72 -18.69 49.21
N GLN A 127 2.98 -19.51 48.46
CA GLN A 127 2.23 -20.63 49.02
C GLN A 127 3.12 -21.64 49.73
N ALA A 128 4.33 -21.90 49.21
CA ALA A 128 5.30 -22.77 49.87
C ALA A 128 5.82 -22.17 51.20
N VAL A 129 6.09 -20.87 51.22
CA VAL A 129 6.48 -20.15 52.46
C VAL A 129 5.34 -20.18 53.47
N GLU A 130 4.11 -19.84 53.06
CA GLU A 130 2.93 -19.90 53.91
C GLU A 130 2.67 -21.30 54.47
N ALA A 131 2.85 -22.34 53.65
CA ALA A 131 2.72 -23.73 54.09
C ALA A 131 3.81 -24.11 55.10
N HIS A 132 5.07 -23.72 54.85
CA HIS A 132 6.18 -23.99 55.77
C HIS A 132 5.95 -23.35 57.14
N TYR A 133 5.45 -22.11 57.18
CA TYR A 133 5.26 -21.37 58.43
C TYR A 133 3.89 -21.58 59.10
N ARG A 134 2.99 -22.37 58.52
CA ARG A 134 1.59 -22.53 58.99
C ARG A 134 1.52 -22.95 60.46
N ASP A 135 2.23 -24.00 60.82
CA ASP A 135 2.15 -24.63 62.14
C ASP A 135 3.20 -24.11 63.13
N LEU A 136 4.03 -23.14 62.71
CA LEU A 136 5.02 -22.51 63.59
C LEU A 136 4.34 -21.44 64.48
N PRO A 137 4.79 -21.29 65.74
CA PRO A 137 4.34 -20.20 66.60
C PRO A 137 4.63 -18.85 65.94
N ASP A 138 3.85 -17.84 66.30
CA ASP A 138 4.06 -16.50 65.77
C ASP A 138 5.41 -15.94 66.25
N SER A 139 6.18 -15.40 65.33
CA SER A 139 7.51 -14.85 65.58
C SER A 139 7.82 -13.71 64.62
N ILE A 140 8.71 -12.80 65.03
CA ILE A 140 9.15 -11.69 64.17
C ILE A 140 9.71 -12.21 62.85
N ASP A 141 10.49 -13.30 62.89
CA ASP A 141 11.08 -13.92 61.69
C ASP A 141 10.00 -14.50 60.75
N LYS A 142 8.97 -15.17 61.30
CA LYS A 142 7.83 -15.67 60.52
C LYS A 142 7.10 -14.52 59.82
N GLN A 143 6.82 -13.43 60.54
CA GLN A 143 6.14 -12.26 59.96
C GLN A 143 7.00 -11.60 58.87
N ALA A 144 8.30 -11.45 59.10
CA ALA A 144 9.22 -10.89 58.12
C ALA A 144 9.26 -11.71 56.81
N GLU A 145 9.28 -13.04 56.90
CA GLU A 145 9.28 -13.92 55.72
C GLU A 145 7.96 -13.86 54.95
N LEU A 146 6.81 -13.85 55.65
CA LEU A 146 5.49 -13.73 55.03
C LEU A 146 5.32 -12.37 54.33
N ILE A 147 5.69 -11.28 55.00
CA ILE A 147 5.69 -9.92 54.42
C ILE A 147 6.64 -9.86 53.20
N GLY A 148 7.81 -10.49 53.31
CA GLY A 148 8.77 -10.60 52.21
C GLY A 148 8.19 -11.34 51.00
N ALA A 149 7.47 -12.44 51.23
CA ALA A 149 6.80 -13.21 50.19
C ALA A 149 5.67 -12.43 49.50
N GLU A 150 4.83 -11.76 50.29
CA GLU A 150 3.76 -10.89 49.80
C GLU A 150 4.33 -9.73 48.95
N ASN A 151 5.39 -9.09 49.44
CA ASN A 151 6.04 -7.99 48.74
C ASN A 151 6.60 -8.42 47.37
N ARG A 152 7.18 -9.63 47.28
CA ARG A 152 7.64 -10.20 46.00
C ARG A 152 6.47 -10.39 45.02
N VAL A 153 5.33 -10.90 45.47
CA VAL A 153 4.14 -11.06 44.62
C VAL A 153 3.63 -9.71 44.16
N ARG A 154 3.58 -8.72 45.06
CA ARG A 154 3.15 -7.36 44.73
C ARG A 154 4.02 -6.74 43.63
N VAL A 155 5.35 -6.83 43.75
CA VAL A 155 6.29 -6.31 42.74
C VAL A 155 6.14 -7.05 41.40
N ALA A 156 6.07 -8.38 41.40
CA ALA A 156 5.88 -9.15 40.16
C ALA A 156 4.54 -8.80 39.47
N THR A 157 3.48 -8.64 40.27
CA THR A 157 2.14 -8.27 39.77
C THR A 157 2.15 -6.87 39.18
N GLN A 158 2.84 -5.92 39.81
CA GLN A 158 3.02 -4.57 39.27
C GLN A 158 3.73 -4.58 37.91
N ARG A 159 4.81 -5.37 37.76
CA ARG A 159 5.53 -5.52 36.48
C ARG A 159 4.64 -6.12 35.39
N PHE A 160 3.86 -7.14 35.73
CA PHE A 160 2.87 -7.71 34.81
C PHE A 160 1.85 -6.66 34.37
N HIS A 161 1.30 -5.86 35.29
CA HIS A 161 0.36 -4.80 34.95
C HIS A 161 0.95 -3.73 34.04
N GLU A 162 2.20 -3.33 34.28
CA GLU A 162 2.90 -2.37 33.44
C GLU A 162 3.10 -2.90 32.01
N ALA A 163 3.55 -4.15 31.87
CA ALA A 163 3.70 -4.80 30.56
C ALA A 163 2.34 -4.93 29.84
N ALA A 164 1.30 -5.36 30.56
CA ALA A 164 -0.04 -5.49 30.02
C ALA A 164 -0.63 -4.13 29.62
N ALA A 165 -0.37 -3.06 30.37
CA ALA A 165 -0.78 -1.70 30.02
C ALA A 165 -0.08 -1.19 28.75
N ARG A 166 1.24 -1.41 28.63
CA ARG A 166 2.01 -1.09 27.42
C ARG A 166 1.43 -1.82 26.20
N TYR A 167 1.20 -3.12 26.30
CA TYR A 167 0.54 -3.90 25.26
C TYR A 167 -0.84 -3.35 24.90
N ASN A 168 -1.69 -3.14 25.90
CA ASN A 168 -3.07 -2.65 25.73
C ASN A 168 -3.12 -1.25 25.11
N SER A 169 -2.12 -0.40 25.36
CA SER A 169 -2.01 0.90 24.71
C SER A 169 -1.60 0.78 23.24
N ALA A 170 -0.68 -0.13 22.92
CA ALA A 170 -0.17 -0.35 21.58
C ALA A 170 -1.23 -0.93 20.63
N VAL A 171 -2.11 -1.81 21.12
CA VAL A 171 -3.18 -2.43 20.31
C VAL A 171 -4.34 -1.49 19.96
N ARG A 172 -4.47 -0.33 20.61
CA ARG A 172 -5.60 0.60 20.39
C ARG A 172 -5.46 1.45 19.13
N LEU A 173 -4.24 1.68 18.65
CA LEU A 173 -3.96 2.59 17.54
C LEU A 173 -3.87 1.83 16.21
N PRO A 174 -4.30 2.42 15.08
CA PRO A 174 -4.04 1.81 13.77
C PRO A 174 -2.53 1.84 13.43
N PRO A 175 -2.01 0.85 12.70
CA PRO A 175 -2.73 -0.31 12.16
C PRO A 175 -2.91 -1.46 13.17
N ALA A 176 -2.38 -1.36 14.40
CA ALA A 176 -2.44 -2.43 15.41
C ALA A 176 -3.87 -2.88 15.74
N SER A 177 -4.82 -1.96 15.83
CA SER A 177 -6.23 -2.28 16.10
C SER A 177 -6.91 -3.10 15.00
N LEU A 178 -6.40 -3.04 13.76
CA LEU A 178 -6.95 -3.76 12.60
C LEU A 178 -6.38 -5.17 12.44
N ILE A 179 -5.18 -5.41 12.99
CA ILE A 179 -4.42 -6.65 12.80
C ILE A 179 -4.49 -7.60 14.01
N THR A 180 -5.08 -7.15 15.13
CA THR A 180 -5.26 -7.94 16.35
C THR A 180 -6.54 -8.78 16.30
N GLY A 181 -6.59 -9.90 17.03
CA GLY A 181 -7.74 -10.82 17.04
C GLY A 181 -7.53 -12.16 16.33
N GLY A 182 -6.35 -12.37 15.73
CA GLY A 182 -5.85 -13.70 15.34
C GLY A 182 -4.91 -14.26 16.43
N ASN A 183 -3.63 -14.42 16.09
CA ASN A 183 -2.58 -14.94 17.00
C ASN A 183 -2.21 -13.99 18.16
N LEU A 184 -2.72 -12.76 18.16
CA LEU A 184 -2.48 -11.76 19.19
C LEU A 184 -3.81 -11.35 19.83
N PRO A 185 -3.91 -11.34 21.16
CA PRO A 185 -5.14 -10.97 21.84
C PRO A 185 -5.50 -9.50 21.59
N LYS A 186 -6.80 -9.19 21.64
CA LYS A 186 -7.25 -7.79 21.47
C LYS A 186 -6.92 -6.92 22.68
N THR A 187 -6.89 -7.53 23.87
CA THR A 187 -6.53 -6.91 25.15
C THR A 187 -6.08 -7.97 26.13
N VAL A 188 -5.21 -7.61 27.06
CA VAL A 188 -4.83 -8.40 28.23
C VAL A 188 -5.59 -7.88 29.44
N LYS A 189 -6.27 -8.78 30.16
CA LYS A 189 -6.98 -8.43 31.39
C LYS A 189 -5.98 -8.08 32.49
N LEU A 190 -6.13 -6.90 33.08
CA LEU A 190 -5.44 -6.55 34.32
C LEU A 190 -6.20 -7.27 35.45
N SER A 191 -5.54 -8.15 36.20
CA SER A 191 -6.11 -8.65 37.45
C SER A 191 -6.37 -7.46 38.37
N HIS A 192 -7.63 -7.23 38.72
CA HIS A 192 -7.95 -6.22 39.72
C HIS A 192 -7.42 -6.77 41.05
N GLY A 193 -6.45 -6.09 41.67
CA GLY A 193 -6.15 -6.32 43.09
C GLY A 193 -7.42 -6.12 43.91
N PRO A 194 -7.54 -6.72 45.11
CA PRO A 194 -8.76 -6.64 45.91
C PRO A 194 -9.19 -5.18 46.01
N ALA A 195 -10.45 -4.92 45.67
CA ALA A 195 -11.07 -3.62 45.91
C ALA A 195 -10.75 -3.24 47.36
N ARG A 196 -10.16 -2.05 47.55
CA ARG A 196 -10.20 -1.40 48.86
C ARG A 196 -11.68 -1.33 49.23
N THR A 197 -12.10 -2.20 50.12
CA THR A 197 -13.31 -2.02 50.89
C THR A 197 -12.99 -0.90 51.86
N ASP A 198 -13.46 0.30 51.54
CA ASP A 198 -13.62 1.37 52.52
C ASP A 198 -14.59 0.95 53.63
#